data_AF-A0A842TQF3-F1
#
_entry.id   AF-A0A842TQF3-F1
#
_cell.length_a   1.000
_cell.length_b   1.000
_cell.length_c   1.000
_cell.angle_alpha   90.00
_cell.angle_beta   90.00
_cell.angle_gamma   90.00
#
_symmetry.space_group_name_H-M   'P 1'
#
loop_
_entity.id
_entity.type
_entity.pdbx_description
1 polymer ?
#
loop_
_entity_poly.entity_id
_entity_poly.type
_entity_poly.pdbx_seq_one_letter_code
_entity_poly.pdbx_strand_id
1 'polypeptide(L)'
;MNDTKEIKDKKNKDHKNSIDYKEKYLRAKAELENYRKFTERQKADYIKFANERLIIKFLEIYDDLKRAIKSMEENDDAPEPIIEGLKMILQNMRKALEEEGVESICAIGKKFDPNLHECVMIEKDESLQDDVVCDELQEGYRLNNKVIRPSRVKIIKN
;
A
#
# COMPACT_ATOMS: atom_id res chain seq x y z
N MET A 1 -53.68 -30.76 42.33
CA MET A 1 -52.66 -29.83 42.87
C MET A 1 -51.26 -30.09 42.29
N ASN A 2 -50.87 -31.33 41.96
CA ASN A 2 -49.58 -31.63 41.32
C ASN A 2 -49.50 -31.18 39.85
N ASP A 3 -50.55 -31.41 39.06
CA ASP A 3 -50.57 -31.04 37.62
C ASP A 3 -50.38 -29.54 37.38
N THR A 4 -50.92 -28.71 38.27
CA THR A 4 -50.81 -27.23 38.17
C THR A 4 -49.39 -26.73 38.46
N LYS A 5 -48.60 -27.51 39.21
CA LYS A 5 -47.20 -27.21 39.55
C LYS A 5 -46.28 -27.63 38.40
N GLU A 6 -46.49 -28.82 37.84
CA GLU A 6 -45.78 -29.30 36.64
C GLU A 6 -46.00 -28.40 35.42
N ILE A 7 -47.24 -27.92 35.20
CA ILE A 7 -47.54 -27.00 34.08
C ILE A 7 -46.80 -25.67 34.26
N LYS A 8 -46.71 -25.14 35.50
CA LYS A 8 -45.97 -23.89 35.78
C LYS A 8 -44.46 -24.08 35.60
N ASP A 9 -43.91 -25.20 36.05
CA ASP A 9 -42.48 -25.48 35.91
C ASP A 9 -42.07 -25.70 34.44
N LYS A 10 -42.92 -26.38 33.66
CA LYS A 10 -42.73 -26.54 32.21
C LYS A 10 -42.79 -25.19 31.49
N LYS A 11 -43.78 -24.35 31.80
CA LYS A 11 -43.93 -23.01 31.21
C LYS A 11 -42.75 -22.09 31.55
N ASN A 12 -42.22 -22.15 32.78
CA ASN A 12 -41.01 -21.41 33.17
C ASN A 12 -39.77 -21.90 32.43
N LYS A 13 -39.61 -23.22 32.27
CA LYS A 13 -38.51 -23.81 31.51
C LYS A 13 -38.56 -23.41 30.04
N ASP A 14 -39.74 -23.45 29.42
CA ASP A 14 -39.94 -23.03 28.03
C ASP A 14 -39.67 -21.53 27.84
N HIS A 15 -40.09 -20.70 28.80
CA HIS A 15 -39.81 -19.25 28.76
C HIS A 15 -38.30 -18.97 28.91
N LYS A 16 -37.60 -19.70 29.78
CA LYS A 16 -36.15 -19.56 29.95
C LYS A 16 -35.39 -20.01 28.70
N ASN A 17 -35.80 -21.12 28.09
CA ASN A 17 -35.25 -21.60 26.82
C ASN A 17 -35.49 -20.59 25.70
N SER A 18 -36.68 -19.99 25.62
CA SER A 18 -37.01 -18.96 24.63
C SER A 18 -36.11 -17.73 24.74
N ILE A 19 -35.83 -17.27 25.98
CA ILE A 19 -34.89 -16.17 26.22
C ILE A 19 -33.47 -16.56 25.77
N ASP A 20 -32.98 -17.74 26.17
CA ASP A 20 -31.64 -18.22 25.79
C ASP A 20 -31.49 -18.36 24.26
N TYR A 21 -32.49 -18.91 23.56
CA TYR A 21 -32.48 -18.98 22.10
C TYR A 21 -32.51 -17.59 21.45
N LYS A 22 -33.27 -16.64 22.00
CA LYS A 22 -33.31 -15.27 21.52
C LYS A 22 -31.96 -14.56 21.70
N GLU A 23 -31.31 -14.74 22.85
CA GLU A 23 -29.97 -14.20 23.11
C GLU A 23 -28.92 -14.80 22.18
N LYS A 24 -28.92 -16.13 22.01
CA LYS A 24 -28.04 -16.82 21.05
C LYS A 24 -28.26 -16.35 19.61
N TYR A 25 -29.53 -16.19 19.21
CA TYR A 25 -29.86 -15.66 17.89
C TYR A 25 -29.36 -14.23 17.68
N LEU A 26 -29.58 -13.34 18.66
CA LEU A 26 -29.11 -11.95 18.58
C LEU A 26 -27.58 -11.86 18.53
N ARG A 27 -26.88 -12.68 19.33
CA ARG A 27 -25.42 -12.78 19.28
C ARG A 27 -24.94 -13.29 17.91
N ALA A 28 -25.49 -14.40 17.42
CA ALA A 28 -25.12 -14.97 16.12
C ALA A 28 -25.39 -13.98 14.97
N LYS A 29 -26.50 -13.22 15.04
CA LYS A 29 -26.81 -12.17 14.08
C LYS A 29 -25.78 -11.04 14.13
N ALA A 30 -25.38 -10.60 15.31
CA ALA A 30 -24.35 -9.57 15.47
C ALA A 30 -22.97 -10.04 14.97
N GLU A 31 -22.58 -11.27 15.28
CA GLU A 31 -21.35 -11.89 14.77
C GLU A 31 -21.34 -11.96 13.24
N LEU A 32 -22.46 -12.36 12.63
CA LEU A 32 -22.61 -12.40 11.18
C LEU A 32 -22.49 -11.00 10.55
N GLU A 33 -23.08 -9.98 11.17
CA GLU A 33 -23.00 -8.60 10.68
C GLU A 33 -21.55 -8.06 10.75
N ASN A 34 -20.85 -8.34 11.85
CA ASN A 34 -19.44 -7.99 12.00
C ASN A 34 -18.57 -8.71 10.96
N TYR A 35 -18.81 -10.01 10.75
CA TYR A 35 -18.09 -10.79 9.74
C TYR A 35 -18.33 -10.25 8.31
N ARG A 36 -19.56 -9.86 7.97
CA ARG A 36 -19.86 -9.23 6.68
C ARG A 36 -19.09 -7.93 6.48
N LYS A 37 -19.15 -7.02 7.45
CA LYS A 37 -18.41 -5.74 7.41
C LYS A 37 -16.90 -5.96 7.28
N PHE A 38 -16.36 -6.94 8.01
CA PHE A 38 -14.95 -7.31 7.90
C PHE A 38 -14.61 -7.85 6.52
N THR A 39 -15.42 -8.76 5.98
CA THR A 39 -15.21 -9.36 4.66
C THR A 39 -15.29 -8.32 3.55
N GLU A 40 -16.22 -7.37 3.63
CA GLU A 40 -16.35 -6.27 2.67
C GLU A 40 -15.11 -5.38 2.66
N ARG A 41 -14.58 -5.03 3.84
CA ARG A 41 -13.33 -4.27 3.95
C ARG A 41 -12.15 -5.04 3.33
N GLN A 42 -12.00 -6.32 3.66
CA GLN A 42 -10.94 -7.16 3.10
C GLN A 42 -11.03 -7.28 1.57
N LYS A 43 -12.24 -7.40 1.01
CA LYS A 43 -12.45 -7.40 -0.44
C LYS A 43 -12.06 -6.06 -1.07
N ALA A 44 -12.45 -4.95 -0.44
CA ALA A 44 -12.10 -3.61 -0.92
C ALA A 44 -10.58 -3.41 -0.92
N ASP A 45 -9.88 -3.82 0.14
CA ASP A 45 -8.43 -3.74 0.22
C ASP A 45 -7.76 -4.67 -0.79
N TYR A 46 -8.27 -5.90 -0.95
CA TYR A 46 -7.77 -6.81 -1.97
C TYR A 46 -7.85 -6.21 -3.37
N ILE A 47 -8.98 -5.57 -3.73
CA ILE A 47 -9.14 -4.92 -5.03
C ILE A 47 -8.15 -3.75 -5.19
N LYS A 48 -7.97 -2.92 -4.15
CA LYS A 48 -7.03 -1.78 -4.18
C LYS A 48 -5.57 -2.19 -4.40
N PHE A 49 -5.19 -3.39 -3.97
CA PHE A 49 -3.80 -3.87 -4.03
C PHE A 49 -3.61 -5.07 -4.96
N ALA A 50 -4.64 -5.50 -5.70
CA ALA A 50 -4.58 -6.66 -6.59
C ALA A 50 -3.47 -6.50 -7.66
N ASN A 51 -3.26 -5.26 -8.14
CA ASN A 51 -2.29 -4.94 -9.17
C ASN A 51 -0.89 -4.63 -8.62
N GLU A 52 -0.68 -4.62 -7.29
CA GLU A 52 0.60 -4.22 -6.66
C GLU A 52 1.80 -4.93 -7.27
N ARG A 53 1.74 -6.26 -7.40
CA ARG A 53 2.84 -7.06 -7.95
C ARG A 53 3.12 -6.75 -9.42
N LEU A 54 2.08 -6.46 -10.20
CA LEU A 54 2.23 -6.09 -11.61
C LEU A 54 2.85 -4.70 -11.74
N ILE A 55 2.37 -3.74 -10.94
CA ILE A 55 2.90 -2.38 -10.88
C ILE A 55 4.38 -2.39 -10.53
N ILE A 56 4.81 -3.16 -9.52
CA ILE A 56 6.23 -3.26 -9.13
C ILE A 56 7.10 -3.67 -10.32
N LYS A 57 6.68 -4.68 -11.10
CA LYS A 57 7.42 -5.11 -12.30
C LYS A 57 7.42 -4.05 -13.40
N PHE A 58 6.31 -3.32 -13.58
CA PHE A 58 6.26 -2.21 -14.53
C PHE A 58 7.18 -1.06 -14.13
N LEU A 59 7.31 -0.78 -12.83
CA LEU A 59 8.23 0.24 -12.31
C LEU A 59 9.69 -0.12 -12.60
N GLU A 60 10.07 -1.41 -12.59
CA GLU A 60 11.42 -1.84 -13.00
C GLU A 60 11.68 -1.51 -14.48
N ILE A 61 10.74 -1.84 -15.36
CA ILE A 61 10.84 -1.55 -16.80
C ILE A 61 10.88 -0.03 -17.05
N TYR A 62 10.07 0.72 -16.30
CA TYR A 62 10.05 2.18 -16.36
C TYR A 62 11.40 2.78 -15.97
N ASP A 63 12.03 2.29 -14.89
CA ASP A 63 13.36 2.73 -14.47
C ASP A 63 14.43 2.40 -15.52
N ASP A 64 14.37 1.21 -16.13
CA ASP A 64 15.29 0.81 -17.19
C ASP A 64 15.15 1.71 -18.43
N LEU A 65 13.92 2.07 -18.80
CA LEU A 65 13.68 3.02 -19.88
C LEU A 65 14.22 4.41 -19.54
N LYS A 66 14.01 4.92 -18.31
CA LYS A 66 14.63 6.18 -17.85
C LYS A 66 16.15 6.14 -17.99
N ARG A 67 16.77 5.03 -17.58
CA ARG A 67 18.22 4.84 -17.65
C ARG A 67 18.71 4.80 -19.11
N ALA A 68 17.99 4.12 -19.98
CA ALA A 68 18.32 4.06 -21.40
C ALA A 68 18.26 5.43 -22.06
N ILE A 69 17.20 6.21 -21.80
CA ILE A 69 17.06 7.59 -22.31
C ILE A 69 18.22 8.46 -21.82
N LYS A 70 18.51 8.44 -20.50
CA LYS A 70 19.63 9.20 -19.93
C LYS A 70 20.97 8.84 -20.57
N SER A 71 21.22 7.55 -20.80
CA SER A 71 22.43 7.09 -21.49
C SER A 71 22.51 7.61 -22.92
N MET A 72 21.40 7.66 -23.66
CA MET A 72 21.39 8.19 -25.03
C MET A 72 21.68 9.69 -25.05
N GLU A 73 21.15 10.45 -24.08
CA GLU A 73 21.41 11.89 -23.95
C GLU A 73 22.88 12.19 -23.63
N GLU A 74 23.49 11.43 -22.71
CA GLU A 74 24.87 11.66 -22.27
C GLU A 74 25.90 11.30 -23.34
N ASN A 75 25.60 10.35 -24.23
CA ASN A 75 26.53 9.86 -25.26
C ASN A 75 26.23 10.38 -26.68
N ASP A 76 25.16 11.16 -26.87
CA ASP A 76 24.68 11.62 -28.19
C ASP A 76 24.43 10.46 -29.18
N ASP A 77 23.96 9.33 -28.65
CA ASP A 77 23.82 8.05 -29.37
C ASP A 77 22.56 7.99 -30.25
N ALA A 78 21.66 8.98 -30.15
CA ALA A 78 20.40 8.99 -30.87
C ALA A 78 19.96 10.42 -31.26
N PRO A 79 19.26 10.58 -32.41
CA PRO A 79 18.68 11.87 -32.80
C PRO A 79 17.72 12.44 -31.73
N GLU A 80 17.83 13.74 -31.47
CA GLU A 80 16.99 14.47 -30.50
C GLU A 80 15.48 14.19 -30.62
N PRO A 81 14.86 14.14 -31.82
CA PRO A 81 13.42 13.86 -31.93
C PRO A 81 13.01 12.47 -31.42
N ILE A 82 13.92 11.49 -31.46
CA ILE A 82 13.67 10.14 -30.95
C ILE A 82 13.71 10.17 -29.42
N ILE A 83 14.69 10.85 -28.83
CA ILE A 83 14.81 11.03 -27.38
C ILE A 83 13.56 11.74 -26.84
N GLU A 84 13.11 12.81 -27.51
CA GLU A 84 11.89 13.53 -27.13
C GLU A 84 10.65 12.63 -27.19
N GLY A 85 10.48 11.85 -28.26
CA GLY A 85 9.38 10.88 -28.38
C GLY A 85 9.38 9.84 -27.25
N LEU A 86 10.55 9.31 -26.87
CA LEU A 86 10.68 8.38 -25.76
C LEU A 86 10.35 9.03 -24.41
N LYS A 87 10.78 10.29 -24.17
CA LYS A 87 10.40 11.05 -22.97
C LYS A 87 8.89 11.27 -22.89
N MET A 88 8.21 11.52 -24.01
CA MET A 88 6.75 11.64 -24.04
C MET A 88 6.07 10.32 -23.65
N ILE A 89 6.56 9.18 -24.15
CA ILE A 89 6.07 7.86 -23.74
C ILE A 89 6.26 7.67 -22.23
N LEU A 90 7.45 8.01 -21.72
CA LEU A 90 7.77 7.91 -20.31
C LEU A 90 6.83 8.75 -19.44
N GLN A 91 6.53 9.98 -19.87
CA GLN A 91 5.57 10.85 -19.19
C GLN A 91 4.15 10.26 -19.21
N ASN A 92 3.73 9.66 -20.33
CA ASN A 92 2.42 9.01 -20.43
C ASN A 92 2.34 7.77 -19.54
N MET A 93 3.42 6.97 -19.45
CA MET A 93 3.50 5.85 -18.51
C MET A 93 3.36 6.33 -17.07
N ARG A 94 4.03 7.42 -16.70
CA ARG A 94 3.93 8.02 -15.37
C ARG A 94 2.49 8.43 -15.05
N LYS A 95 1.81 9.12 -15.97
CA LYS A 95 0.41 9.52 -15.80
C LYS A 95 -0.52 8.32 -15.61
N ALA A 96 -0.33 7.26 -16.40
CA ALA A 96 -1.13 6.04 -16.27
C ALA A 96 -0.94 5.37 -14.89
N LEU A 97 0.29 5.39 -14.35
CA LEU A 97 0.55 4.90 -12.99
C LEU A 97 -0.12 5.79 -11.93
N GLU A 98 -0.06 7.12 -12.08
CA GLU A 98 -0.71 8.09 -11.18
C GLU A 98 -2.23 7.91 -11.15
N GLU A 99 -2.86 7.66 -12.30
CA GLU A 99 -4.31 7.37 -12.41
C GLU A 99 -4.71 6.07 -11.69
N GLU A 100 -3.82 5.07 -11.64
CA GLU A 100 -3.99 3.83 -10.86
C GLU A 100 -3.64 4.00 -9.37
N GLY A 101 -3.33 5.23 -8.92
CA GLY A 101 -3.06 5.56 -7.52
C GLY A 101 -1.61 5.34 -7.09
N VAL A 102 -0.68 5.31 -8.04
CA VAL A 102 0.77 5.20 -7.77
C VAL A 102 1.38 6.60 -7.62
N GLU A 103 2.08 6.82 -6.51
CA GLU A 103 2.71 8.10 -6.18
C GLU A 103 4.20 7.91 -5.87
N SER A 104 5.05 8.78 -6.41
CA SER A 104 6.50 8.78 -6.11
C SER A 104 6.77 9.31 -4.70
N ILE A 105 7.74 8.70 -4.02
CA ILE A 105 8.21 9.14 -2.69
C ILE A 105 9.28 10.23 -2.88
N CYS A 106 9.03 11.44 -2.36
CA CYS A 106 10.02 12.52 -2.38
C CYS A 106 11.08 12.29 -1.30
N ALA A 107 12.24 11.72 -1.66
CA ALA A 107 13.28 11.37 -0.70
C ALA A 107 14.36 12.45 -0.52
N ILE A 108 14.85 13.06 -1.61
CA ILE A 108 15.99 14.00 -1.59
C ILE A 108 15.73 15.20 -0.66
N GLY A 109 16.68 15.48 0.23
CA GLY A 109 16.60 16.58 1.20
C GLY A 109 15.62 16.35 2.35
N LYS A 110 15.00 15.17 2.45
CA LYS A 110 14.17 14.78 3.60
C LYS A 110 14.99 13.98 4.61
N LYS A 111 14.53 13.95 5.86
CA LYS A 111 15.06 13.02 6.86
C LYS A 111 14.82 11.59 6.42
N PHE A 112 15.79 10.74 6.69
CA PHE A 112 15.66 9.31 6.46
C PHE A 112 14.53 8.71 7.31
N ASP A 113 13.63 7.95 6.69
CA ASP A 113 12.58 7.21 7.35
C ASP A 113 12.65 5.75 6.88
N PRO A 114 12.97 4.78 7.77
CA PRO A 114 13.04 3.36 7.42
C PRO A 114 11.74 2.78 6.84
N ASN A 115 10.59 3.41 7.08
CA ASN A 115 9.31 2.97 6.52
C ASN A 115 9.14 3.36 5.04
N LEU A 116 9.91 4.35 4.58
CA LEU A 116 9.79 4.94 3.24
C LEU A 116 11.03 4.70 2.38
N HIS A 117 12.19 4.59 3.03
CA HIS A 117 13.50 4.61 2.41
C HIS A 117 14.32 3.38 2.78
N GLU A 118 15.08 2.88 1.81
CA GLU A 118 16.12 1.88 1.99
C GLU A 118 17.49 2.57 1.86
N CYS A 119 18.24 2.63 2.94
CA CYS A 119 19.59 3.20 2.93
C CYS A 119 20.55 2.23 2.25
N VAL A 120 21.11 2.62 1.10
CA VAL A 120 22.07 1.81 0.34
C VAL A 120 23.51 2.28 0.58
N MET A 121 23.72 3.58 0.80
CA MET A 121 25.04 4.14 1.03
C MET A 121 24.99 5.23 2.11
N ILE A 122 26.09 5.37 2.83
CA ILE A 122 26.30 6.41 3.82
C ILE A 122 27.49 7.24 3.35
N GLU A 123 27.32 8.55 3.34
CA GLU A 123 28.35 9.52 2.96
C GLU A 123 28.61 10.49 4.11
N LYS A 124 29.84 11.02 4.18
CA LYS A 124 30.22 12.03 5.17
C LYS A 124 30.30 13.37 4.49
N ASP A 125 29.55 14.34 5.00
CA ASP A 125 29.60 15.70 4.52
C ASP A 125 29.27 16.65 5.68
N GLU A 126 30.30 17.32 6.18
CA GLU A 126 30.18 18.28 7.29
C GLU A 126 29.34 19.51 6.92
N SER A 127 29.09 19.75 5.63
CA SER A 127 28.24 20.83 5.15
C SER A 127 26.73 20.50 5.16
N LEU A 128 26.39 19.21 5.26
CA LEU A 128 25.01 18.72 5.24
C LEU A 128 24.56 18.21 6.61
N GLN A 129 23.25 18.22 6.81
CA GLN A 129 22.64 17.78 8.06
C GLN A 129 22.68 16.24 8.20
N ASP A 130 23.00 15.77 9.40
CA ASP A 130 23.02 14.35 9.77
C ASP A 130 21.64 13.68 9.59
N ASP A 131 21.63 12.40 9.18
CA ASP A 131 20.45 11.57 8.92
C ASP A 131 19.49 12.13 7.83
N VAL A 132 20.01 12.90 6.87
CA VAL A 132 19.26 13.42 5.71
C VAL A 132 19.65 12.66 4.44
N VAL A 133 18.67 12.43 3.56
CA VAL A 133 18.87 11.86 2.23
C VAL A 133 19.58 12.88 1.33
N CYS A 134 20.81 12.61 0.92
CA CYS A 134 21.56 13.44 -0.02
C CYS A 134 21.25 13.13 -1.48
N ASP A 135 20.97 11.86 -1.79
CA ASP A 135 20.76 11.41 -3.17
C ASP A 135 19.79 10.22 -3.21
N GLU A 136 19.03 10.12 -4.31
CA GLU A 136 18.08 9.03 -4.57
C GLU A 136 18.57 8.21 -5.76
N LEU A 137 19.04 6.99 -5.46
CA LEU A 137 19.56 6.05 -6.45
C LEU A 137 18.44 5.37 -7.24
N GLN A 138 17.30 5.15 -6.59
CA GLN A 138 16.11 4.60 -7.21
C GLN A 138 14.86 5.18 -6.55
N GLU A 139 13.95 5.68 -7.37
CA GLU A 139 12.70 6.28 -6.91
C GLU A 139 11.83 5.27 -6.16
N GLY A 140 11.34 5.67 -5.00
CA GLY A 140 10.35 4.93 -4.23
C GLY A 140 8.94 5.25 -4.70
N TYR A 141 8.02 4.32 -4.48
CA TYR A 141 6.63 4.44 -4.89
C TYR A 141 5.65 3.91 -3.83
N ARG A 142 4.50 4.58 -3.75
CA ARG A 142 3.34 4.18 -2.95
C ARG A 142 2.19 3.86 -3.88
N LEU A 143 1.37 2.88 -3.51
CA LEU A 143 0.08 2.59 -4.15
C LEU A 143 -0.99 2.83 -3.10
N ASN A 144 -1.96 3.72 -3.35
CA ASN A 144 -3.07 3.97 -2.43
C ASN A 144 -2.60 4.21 -0.97
N ASN A 145 -1.55 5.02 -0.78
CA ASN A 145 -0.86 5.31 0.49
C ASN A 145 -0.01 4.19 1.11
N LYS A 146 -0.02 2.97 0.57
CA LYS A 146 0.87 1.87 0.99
C LYS A 146 2.19 1.94 0.23
N VAL A 147 3.32 1.88 0.92
CA VAL A 147 4.64 1.76 0.25
C VAL A 147 4.72 0.40 -0.43
N ILE A 148 4.92 0.42 -1.76
CA ILE A 148 5.08 -0.79 -2.58
C ILE A 148 6.54 -0.99 -3.01
N ARG A 149 7.31 0.11 -3.05
CA ARG A 149 8.75 0.11 -3.28
C ARG A 149 9.38 1.25 -2.48
N PRO A 150 10.28 0.98 -1.53
CA PRO A 150 10.99 2.05 -0.83
C PRO A 150 11.94 2.79 -1.78
N SER A 151 12.20 4.07 -1.51
CA SER A 151 13.26 4.80 -2.23
C SER A 151 14.61 4.27 -1.81
N ARG A 152 15.48 3.92 -2.76
CA ARG A 152 16.86 3.55 -2.44
C ARG A 152 17.69 4.82 -2.40
N VAL A 153 18.23 5.13 -1.23
CA VAL A 153 18.81 6.43 -0.94
C VAL A 153 20.24 6.34 -0.44
N LYS A 154 20.97 7.44 -0.64
CA LYS A 154 22.19 7.73 0.10
C LYS A 154 21.87 8.73 1.21
N ILE A 155 22.43 8.50 2.39
CA ILE A 155 22.24 9.39 3.55
C ILE A 155 23.56 9.99 4.01
N ILE A 156 23.50 11.18 4.59
CA ILE A 156 24.64 11.77 5.29
C ILE A 156 24.67 11.25 6.72
N LYS A 157 25.83 10.74 7.14
CA LYS A 157 26.08 10.39 8.54
C LYS A 157 27.48 10.82 8.98
N ASN A 158 27.56 11.82 9.86
CA ASN A 158 28.82 12.46 10.25
C ASN A 158 29.51 11.77 11.44
#